data_AF-A0A182AR43-F1
#
_entry.id   AF-A0A182AR43-F1
#
_cell.length_a   1.000
_cell.length_b   1.000
_cell.length_c   1.000
_cell.angle_alpha   90.00
_cell.angle_beta   90.00
_cell.angle_gamma   90.00
#
_symmetry.space_group_name_H-M   'P 1'
#
loop_
_entity.id
_entity.type
_entity.pdbx_description
1 polymer ?
#
loop_
_entity_poly.entity_id
_entity_poly.type
_entity_poly.pdbx_seq_one_letter_code
_entity_poly.pdbx_strand_id
1 'polypeptide(L)'
;MTTERYLNHPTFGMLYRVAPVAEGRDLYATLYAQRIFFVVTLQPRGASFEVVPLMDARHYAEQNLARVRREGPEAQAHWRQLFDQTFI
;
A
#
# COMPACT_ATOMS: atom_id res chain seq x y z
N MET A 1 -11.19 11.29 -5.40
CA MET A 1 -10.10 10.80 -6.28
C MET A 1 -8.77 10.64 -5.56
N THR A 2 -8.48 9.44 -5.08
CA THR A 2 -7.16 9.04 -4.59
C THR A 2 -6.25 8.71 -5.77
N THR A 3 -5.20 9.49 -5.97
CA THR A 3 -4.22 9.30 -7.04
C THR A 3 -3.46 7.98 -6.83
N GLU A 4 -3.32 7.17 -7.89
CA GLU A 4 -2.42 6.02 -7.89
C GLU A 4 -0.98 6.51 -7.61
N ARG A 5 -0.33 5.92 -6.61
CA ARG A 5 1.04 6.29 -6.25
C ARG A 5 1.97 5.12 -6.55
N TYR A 6 2.96 5.40 -7.39
CA TYR A 6 4.03 4.48 -7.73
C TYR A 6 5.35 4.98 -7.17
N LEU A 7 6.25 4.05 -6.88
CA LEU A 7 7.64 4.36 -6.54
C LEU A 7 8.57 3.32 -7.16
N ASN A 8 9.86 3.65 -7.25
CA ASN A 8 10.89 2.69 -7.67
C ASN A 8 11.67 2.17 -6.47
N HIS A 9 11.67 0.84 -6.29
CA HIS A 9 12.58 0.14 -5.39
C HIS A 9 13.90 -0.16 -6.13
N PRO A 10 15.08 0.03 -5.50
CA PRO A 10 16.39 -0.21 -6.12
C PRO A 10 16.67 -1.64 -6.64
N THR A 11 15.79 -2.59 -6.36
CA THR A 11 16.01 -4.03 -6.60
C THR A 11 14.80 -4.64 -7.28
N PHE A 12 13.60 -4.34 -6.78
CA PHE A 12 12.36 -4.91 -7.29
C PHE A 12 11.64 -4.02 -8.31
N GLY A 13 12.24 -2.89 -8.69
CA GLY A 13 11.67 -1.97 -9.68
C GLY A 13 10.41 -1.29 -9.17
N MET A 14 9.40 -1.13 -10.04
CA MET A 14 8.21 -0.36 -9.73
C MET A 14 7.33 -1.07 -8.69
N LEU A 15 6.96 -0.31 -7.66
CA LEU A 15 5.97 -0.69 -6.67
C LEU A 15 4.72 0.18 -6.82
N TYR A 16 3.55 -0.40 -6.56
CA TYR A 16 2.29 0.34 -6.47
C TYR A 16 1.80 0.39 -5.03
N ARG A 17 1.18 1.51 -4.65
CA ARG A 17 0.62 1.69 -3.31
C ARG A 17 -0.67 0.89 -3.14
N VAL A 18 -0.72 0.10 -2.08
CA VAL A 18 -1.87 -0.74 -1.71
C VAL A 18 -2.77 -0.04 -0.70
N ALA A 19 -2.19 0.56 0.34
CA ALA A 19 -2.94 1.24 1.40
C ALA A 19 -2.06 2.20 2.22
N PRO A 20 -2.59 3.31 2.78
CA PRO A 20 -1.93 4.01 3.89
C PRO A 20 -1.93 3.15 5.15
N VAL A 21 -0.84 3.24 5.91
CA VAL A 21 -0.66 2.55 7.20
C VAL A 21 -0.78 3.54 8.36
N ALA A 22 0.03 4.60 8.33
CA ALA A 22 0.11 5.63 9.35
C ALA A 22 0.70 6.93 8.76
N GLU A 23 0.84 8.00 9.55
CA GLU A 23 1.42 9.25 9.06
C GLU A 23 2.81 9.04 8.43
N GLY A 24 2.92 9.33 7.13
CA GLY A 24 4.15 9.18 6.35
C GLY A 24 4.51 7.73 5.98
N ARG A 25 3.66 6.74 6.29
CA ARG A 25 3.87 5.31 6.02
C ARG A 25 2.79 4.74 5.12
N ASP A 26 3.23 4.08 4.06
CA ASP A 26 2.35 3.49 3.05
C ASP A 26 2.77 2.05 2.75
N LEU A 27 1.79 1.18 2.57
CA LEU A 27 1.98 -0.20 2.10
C LEU A 27 2.10 -0.20 0.58
N TYR A 28 3.16 -0.86 0.09
CA TYR A 28 3.45 -1.04 -1.32
C TYR A 28 3.61 -2.52 -1.66
N ALA A 29 3.31 -2.87 -2.91
CA ALA A 29 3.55 -4.20 -3.46
C ALA A 29 4.33 -4.12 -4.77
N THR A 30 5.15 -5.13 -5.05
CA THR A 30 5.89 -5.25 -6.31
C THR A 30 4.93 -5.44 -7.50
N LEU A 31 5.18 -4.71 -8.59
CA LEU A 31 4.40 -4.86 -9.83
C LEU A 31 4.89 -6.03 -10.69
N TYR A 32 6.18 -6.35 -10.65
CA TYR A 32 6.82 -7.32 -11.56
C TYR A 32 7.36 -8.60 -10.90
N ALA A 33 7.27 -8.72 -9.57
CA ALA A 33 7.79 -9.87 -8.82
C ALA A 33 6.66 -10.67 -8.14
N GLN A 34 7.00 -11.83 -7.56
CA GLN A 34 6.09 -12.67 -6.78
C GLN A 34 5.68 -11.97 -5.47
N ARG A 35 4.75 -11.00 -5.60
CA ARG A 35 4.03 -10.26 -4.54
C ARG A 35 4.84 -10.09 -3.25
N ILE A 36 5.91 -9.30 -3.33
CA ILE A 36 6.66 -8.86 -2.15
C ILE A 36 6.05 -7.55 -1.67
N PHE A 37 5.88 -7.41 -0.35
CA PHE A 37 5.24 -6.27 0.28
C PHE A 37 6.23 -5.45 1.08
N PHE A 38 6.03 -4.14 1.08
CA PHE A 38 6.87 -3.20 1.79
C PHE A 38 6.02 -2.18 2.53
N VAL A 39 6.34 -1.93 3.80
CA VAL A 39 5.96 -0.67 4.42
C VAL A 39 7.04 0.35 4.09
N VAL A 40 6.64 1.40 3.40
CA VAL A 40 7.54 2.46 2.94
C VAL A 40 7.32 3.70 3.77
N THR A 41 8.41 4.25 4.30
CA THR A 41 8.41 5.55 4.97
C THR A 41 9.17 6.54 4.12
N LEU A 42 8.49 7.59 3.65
CA LEU A 42 9.12 8.66 2.89
C LEU A 42 9.87 9.59 3.85
N GLN A 43 11.11 9.92 3.52
CA GLN A 43 12.00 10.78 4.30
C GLN A 43 12.50 11.94 3.41
N PRO A 44 12.96 13.07 3.99
CA PRO A 44 13.44 14.21 3.21
C PRO A 44 14.57 13.88 2.22
N ARG A 45 15.35 12.82 2.48
CA ARG A 45 16.51 12.42 1.66
C ARG A 45 16.37 11.03 1.04
N GLY A 46 15.16 10.45 1.01
CA GLY A 46 14.95 9.12 0.42
C GLY A 46 13.71 8.40 0.93
N ALA A 47 13.74 7.07 0.88
CA ALA A 47 12.68 6.23 1.39
C ALA A 47 13.30 5.01 2.09
N SER A 48 12.72 4.61 3.22
CA SER A 48 13.05 3.33 3.86
C SER A 48 12.02 2.28 3.48
N PHE A 49 12.51 1.10 3.12
CA PHE A 49 11.70 -0.04 2.68
C PHE A 49 11.79 -1.16 3.71
N GLU A 50 10.71 -1.41 4.43
CA GLU A 50 10.60 -2.50 5.39
C GLU A 50 9.81 -3.64 4.73
N VAL A 51 10.46 -4.78 4.48
CA VAL A 51 9.77 -5.97 3.94
C VAL A 51 8.80 -6.50 4.98
N VAL A 52 7.56 -6.77 4.57
CA VAL A 52 6.55 -7.36 5.44
C VAL A 52 5.96 -8.65 4.85
N PRO A 53 5.61 -9.65 5.68
CA PRO A 53 4.88 -10.82 5.24
C PRO A 53 3.50 -10.50 4.65
N LEU A 54 2.96 -11.42 3.84
CA LEU A 54 1.63 -11.31 3.24
C LEU A 54 0.53 -11.03 4.27
N MET A 55 0.56 -11.71 5.43
CA MET A 55 -0.47 -11.57 6.46
C MET A 55 -0.46 -10.18 7.09
N ASP A 56 0.73 -9.62 7.35
CA ASP A 56 0.87 -8.27 7.90
C ASP A 56 0.44 -7.22 6.88
N ALA A 57 0.84 -7.39 5.61
CA ALA A 57 0.40 -6.54 4.50
C ALA A 57 -1.12 -6.52 4.37
N ARG A 58 -1.75 -7.70 4.41
CA ARG A 58 -3.21 -7.83 4.38
C ARG A 58 -3.85 -7.12 5.58
N HIS A 59 -3.30 -7.31 6.77
CA HIS A 59 -3.81 -6.68 7.99
C HIS A 59 -3.80 -5.16 7.90
N TYR A 60 -2.71 -4.55 7.41
CA TYR A 60 -2.65 -3.10 7.19
C TYR A 60 -3.71 -2.60 6.21
N ALA A 61 -3.93 -3.34 5.12
CA ALA A 61 -4.95 -2.97 4.14
C ALA A 61 -6.38 -3.10 4.70
N GLU A 62 -6.65 -4.10 5.54
CA GLU A 62 -7.92 -4.26 6.27
C GLU A 62 -8.16 -3.11 7.26
N GLN A 63 -7.13 -2.70 8.00
CA GLN A 63 -7.20 -1.53 8.88
C GLN A 63 -7.52 -0.25 8.10
N ASN A 64 -6.91 -0.06 6.93
CA ASN A 64 -7.24 1.06 6.05
C ASN A 64 -8.71 1.02 5.61
N LEU A 65 -9.22 -0.14 5.16
CA LEU A 65 -10.64 -0.29 4.80
C LEU A 65 -11.58 0.09 5.94
N ALA A 66 -11.25 -0.30 7.17
CA ALA A 66 -12.03 0.07 8.36
C ALA A 66 -12.01 1.59 8.61
N ARG A 67 -10.87 2.24 8.41
CA ARG A 67 -10.67 3.69 8.58
C ARG A 67 -11.46 4.49 7.53
N VAL A 68 -11.32 4.14 6.25
CA VAL A 68 -11.89 4.91 5.13
C VAL A 68 -13.41 4.77 4.98
N ARG A 69 -14.04 3.78 5.66
CA ARG A 69 -15.50 3.70 5.78
C ARG A 69 -16.13 4.99 6.31
N ARG A 70 -15.41 5.74 7.15
CA ARG A 70 -15.86 7.02 7.71
C ARG A 70 -15.63 8.21 6.76
N GLU A 71 -14.77 8.05 5.76
CA GLU A 71 -14.43 9.09 4.78
C GLU A 71 -15.44 9.16 3.62
N GLY A 72 -16.22 8.10 3.40
CA GLY A 72 -17.32 8.06 2.44
C GLY A 72 -17.24 6.91 1.43
N PRO A 73 -18.31 6.70 0.64
CA PRO A 73 -18.44 5.54 -0.25
C PRO A 73 -17.43 5.53 -1.40
N GLU A 74 -17.04 6.69 -1.95
CA GLU A 74 -16.04 6.77 -3.03
C GLU A 74 -14.66 6.29 -2.56
N ALA A 75 -14.21 6.78 -1.40
CA ALA A 75 -12.93 6.36 -0.81
C ALA A 75 -12.96 4.87 -0.47
N GLN A 76 -14.05 4.40 0.13
CA GLN A 76 -14.21 2.98 0.46
C GLN A 76 -14.17 2.09 -0.79
N ALA A 77 -14.84 2.47 -1.88
CA ALA A 77 -14.85 1.70 -3.13
C ALA A 77 -13.45 1.61 -3.75
N HIS A 78 -12.72 2.74 -3.80
CA HIS A 78 -11.36 2.76 -4.33
C HIS A 78 -10.40 1.83 -3.55
N TRP A 79 -10.37 1.95 -2.22
CA TRP A 79 -9.48 1.11 -1.41
C TRP A 79 -9.91 -0.36 -1.40
N ARG A 80 -11.21 -0.64 -1.55
CA ARG A 80 -11.72 -2.01 -1.70
C ARG A 80 -11.24 -2.64 -3.00
N GLN A 81 -11.26 -1.90 -4.10
CA GLN A 81 -10.73 -2.38 -5.39
C GLN A 81 -9.25 -2.74 -5.28
N LEU A 82 -8.43 -1.89 -4.66
CA LEU A 82 -7.00 -2.17 -4.45
C LEU A 82 -6.78 -3.39 -3.55
N PHE A 83 -7.58 -3.54 -2.49
CA PHE A 83 -7.53 -4.71 -1.62
C PHE A 83 -7.82 -6.00 -2.40
N ASP A 84 -8.93 -6.02 -3.14
CA ASP A 84 -9.37 -7.21 -3.88
C ASP A 84 -8.34 -7.56 -4.98
N GLN A 85 -7.82 -6.59 -5.72
CA GLN A 85 -6.76 -6.81 -6.72
C GLN A 85 -5.46 -7.39 -6.12
N THR A 86 -5.14 -7.03 -4.88
CA THR A 86 -3.85 -7.37 -4.25
C THR A 86 -3.91 -8.71 -3.51
N PHE A 87 -5.03 -9.02 -2.85
CA PHE A 87 -5.12 -10.10 -1.86
C PHE A 87 -6.16 -11.18 -2.16
N ILE A 88 -6.97 -11.00 -3.21
CA ILE A 88 -7.95 -11.98 -3.71
C ILE A 88 -7.50 -12.47 -5.09
#